data_AF-A0A835U096-F1
#
_entry.id   AF-A0A835U096-F1
#
_cell.length_a   1.000
_cell.length_b   1.000
_cell.length_c   1.000
_cell.angle_alpha   90.00
_cell.angle_beta   90.00
_cell.angle_gamma   90.00
#
_symmetry.space_group_name_H-M   'P 1'
#
loop_
_entity.id
_entity.type
_entity.pdbx_description
1 polymer ?
#
loop_
_entity_poly.entity_id
_entity_poly.type
_entity_poly.pdbx_seq_one_letter_code
_entity_poly.pdbx_strand_id
1 'polypeptide(L)'
;MRSKLVKYFSRQLSCKRKVALQERNAKLEGFPQLLHWFRIVDIRKEVMEEIAPGQLSLEDLLDMTDDQVCATVEKFGANSEECARLNASLSCLRSVHKSGE
;
A
#
# COMPACT_ATOMS: atom_id res chain seq x y z
N MET A 1 6.84 10.04 12.87
CA MET A 1 6.30 8.66 13.00
C MET A 1 6.25 7.86 11.68
N ARG A 2 6.26 8.49 10.48
CA ARG A 2 6.09 7.82 9.17
C ARG A 2 7.30 7.01 8.65
N SER A 3 8.53 7.32 9.07
CA SER A 3 9.77 6.76 8.48
C SER A 3 10.06 5.30 8.83
N LYS A 4 9.60 4.79 9.98
CA LYS A 4 9.81 3.37 10.37
C LYS A 4 8.99 2.43 9.50
N LEU A 5 7.85 2.92 9.05
CA LEU A 5 6.83 2.13 8.37
C LEU A 5 7.12 2.00 6.89
N VAL A 6 7.52 3.11 6.27
CA VAL A 6 8.06 3.12 4.90
C VAL A 6 9.27 2.18 4.78
N LYS A 7 10.16 2.15 5.78
CA LYS A 7 11.30 1.21 5.83
C LYS A 7 10.87 -0.26 5.94
N TYR A 8 9.84 -0.55 6.73
CA TYR A 8 9.32 -1.90 6.91
C TYR A 8 8.69 -2.42 5.61
N PHE A 9 7.82 -1.62 4.99
CA PHE A 9 7.15 -1.99 3.74
C PHE A 9 8.12 -2.05 2.55
N SER A 10 9.06 -1.11 2.44
CA SER A 10 10.11 -1.16 1.42
C SER A 10 10.93 -2.45 1.54
N ARG A 11 11.33 -2.85 2.76
CA ARG A 11 12.00 -4.15 2.99
C ARG A 11 11.10 -5.33 2.59
N GLN A 12 9.81 -5.29 2.92
CA GLN A 12 8.88 -6.36 2.54
C GLN A 12 8.73 -6.50 1.02
N LEU A 13 8.58 -5.39 0.30
CA LEU A 13 8.55 -5.36 -1.18
C LEU A 13 9.85 -5.90 -1.79
N SER A 14 11.01 -5.43 -1.30
CA SER A 14 12.31 -5.93 -1.77
C SER A 14 12.51 -7.42 -1.46
N CYS A 15 12.06 -7.91 -0.29
CA CYS A 15 12.10 -9.33 0.05
C CYS A 15 11.18 -10.16 -0.85
N LYS A 16 9.96 -9.71 -1.15
CA LYS A 16 9.02 -10.38 -2.07
C LYS A 16 9.60 -10.52 -3.48
N ARG A 17 10.39 -9.55 -3.95
CA ARG A 17 11.08 -9.57 -5.25
C ARG A 17 12.31 -10.50 -5.26
N LYS A 18 13.01 -10.63 -4.13
CA LYS A 18 14.23 -11.48 -4.00
C LYS A 18 13.93 -12.96 -3.69
N VAL A 19 12.75 -13.29 -3.17
CA VAL A 19 12.37 -14.67 -2.88
C VAL A 19 11.82 -15.34 -4.13
N ALA A 20 12.44 -16.43 -4.57
CA ALA A 20 11.99 -17.24 -5.70
C ALA A 20 10.57 -17.78 -5.47
N LEU A 21 9.78 -17.86 -6.54
CA LEU A 21 8.35 -18.22 -6.53
C LEU A 21 8.02 -19.52 -5.77
N GLN A 22 9.01 -20.42 -5.59
CA GLN A 22 8.86 -21.73 -4.95
C GLN A 22 9.01 -21.75 -3.42
N GLU A 23 9.60 -20.73 -2.78
CA GLU A 23 9.68 -20.61 -1.31
C GLU A 23 8.61 -19.67 -0.72
N ARG A 24 7.69 -19.20 -1.58
CA ARG A 24 6.54 -18.37 -1.20
C ARG A 24 5.57 -19.18 -0.34
N ASN A 25 5.84 -19.26 0.95
CA ASN A 25 4.83 -19.62 1.95
C ASN A 25 3.57 -18.76 1.71
N ALA A 26 2.38 -19.33 1.82
CA ALA A 26 1.09 -18.61 1.66
C ALA A 26 0.98 -17.35 2.57
N LYS A 27 1.78 -17.31 3.64
CA LYS A 27 1.94 -16.17 4.54
C LYS A 27 2.72 -15.00 3.93
N LEU A 28 3.67 -15.24 3.03
CA LEU A 28 4.53 -14.23 2.39
C LEU A 28 3.89 -13.60 1.15
N GLU A 29 3.08 -14.35 0.39
CA GLU A 29 2.30 -13.80 -0.75
C GLU A 29 1.32 -12.71 -0.33
N GLY A 30 0.86 -12.76 0.92
CA GLY A 30 -0.03 -11.75 1.47
C GLY A 30 0.68 -10.43 1.80
N PHE A 31 2.00 -10.37 1.95
CA PHE A 31 2.67 -9.15 2.38
C PHE A 31 3.28 -8.35 1.22
N PRO A 32 3.21 -7.02 1.28
CA PRO A 32 2.41 -6.22 2.21
C PRO A 32 0.89 -6.28 1.94
N GLN A 33 0.08 -6.58 2.96
CA GLN A 33 -1.38 -6.53 2.82
C GLN A 33 -1.82 -5.06 2.76
N LEU A 34 -2.54 -4.69 1.70
CA LEU A 34 -3.09 -3.35 1.52
C LEU A 34 -3.88 -2.87 2.74
N LEU A 35 -4.68 -3.77 3.33
CA LEU A 35 -5.47 -3.51 4.54
C LEU A 35 -4.60 -3.12 5.76
N HIS A 36 -3.42 -3.74 5.92
CA HIS A 36 -2.50 -3.35 6.98
C HIS A 36 -1.95 -1.93 6.75
N TRP A 37 -1.65 -1.57 5.51
CA TRP A 37 -1.24 -0.21 5.17
C TRP A 37 -2.35 0.80 5.46
N PHE A 38 -3.58 0.48 5.07
CA PHE A 38 -4.76 1.32 5.31
C PHE A 38 -5.02 1.54 6.81
N ARG A 39 -4.87 0.48 7.62
CA ARG A 39 -4.95 0.60 9.08
C ARG A 39 -3.89 1.54 9.67
N ILE A 40 -2.72 1.60 9.05
CA ILE A 40 -1.60 2.42 9.53
C ILE A 40 -1.77 3.89 9.14
N VAL A 41 -2.21 4.15 7.90
CA VAL A 41 -2.52 5.50 7.41
C VAL A 41 -3.86 6.03 7.95
N ASP A 42 -4.49 5.25 8.85
CA ASP A 42 -5.72 5.59 9.56
C ASP A 42 -6.90 5.81 8.60
N ILE A 43 -7.03 4.90 7.62
CA ILE A 43 -8.21 4.81 6.76
C ILE A 43 -9.31 4.08 7.52
N ARG A 44 -10.55 4.56 7.39
CA ARG A 44 -11.69 3.96 8.07
C ARG A 44 -11.93 2.53 7.62
N LYS A 45 -12.40 1.72 8.56
CA LYS A 45 -12.71 0.32 8.34
C LYS A 45 -13.79 0.10 7.28
N GLU A 46 -14.75 1.01 7.17
CA GLU A 46 -15.80 0.99 6.13
C GLU A 46 -15.17 0.97 4.72
N VAL A 47 -14.24 1.87 4.44
CA VAL A 47 -13.51 1.94 3.16
C VAL A 47 -12.68 0.69 2.92
N MET A 48 -12.08 0.16 3.99
CA MET A 48 -11.29 -1.07 3.92
C MET A 48 -12.14 -2.31 3.64
N GLU A 49 -13.37 -2.36 4.15
CA GLU A 49 -14.31 -3.47 3.96
C GLU A 49 -14.93 -3.47 2.55
N GLU A 50 -15.08 -2.29 1.94
CA GLU A 50 -15.50 -2.15 0.54
C GLU A 50 -14.44 -2.63 -0.47
N ILE A 51 -13.16 -2.64 -0.08
CA ILE A 51 -12.08 -3.13 -0.95
C ILE A 51 -11.94 -4.64 -0.78
N ALA A 52 -12.42 -5.39 -1.77
CA ALA A 52 -12.29 -6.85 -1.72
C ALA A 52 -10.82 -7.29 -1.79
N PRO A 53 -10.44 -8.40 -1.13
CA PRO A 53 -9.11 -8.97 -1.25
C PRO A 53 -8.76 -9.26 -2.72
N GLY A 54 -7.68 -8.65 -3.23
CA GLY A 54 -7.23 -8.84 -4.61
C GLY A 54 -7.85 -7.89 -5.66
N GLN A 55 -8.81 -7.04 -5.28
CA GLN A 55 -9.27 -5.95 -6.18
C GLN A 55 -8.23 -4.84 -6.34
N LEU A 56 -7.43 -4.63 -5.30
CA LEU A 56 -6.43 -3.57 -5.26
C LEU A 56 -5.24 -4.06 -4.45
N SER A 57 -4.03 -3.85 -4.97
CA SER A 57 -2.80 -4.12 -4.25
C SER A 57 -2.05 -2.82 -3.93
N LEU A 58 -1.13 -2.90 -2.95
CA LEU A 58 -0.26 -1.76 -2.66
C LEU A 58 0.66 -1.45 -3.85
N GLU A 59 1.02 -2.45 -4.64
CA GLU A 59 1.83 -2.30 -5.86
C GLU A 59 1.06 -1.48 -6.91
N ASP A 60 -0.22 -1.78 -7.13
CA ASP A 60 -1.08 -0.98 -8.04
C ASP A 60 -1.16 0.48 -7.59
N LEU A 61 -1.34 0.73 -6.29
CA LEU A 61 -1.37 2.09 -5.73
C LEU A 61 -0.03 2.82 -5.88
N LEU A 62 1.09 2.09 -5.83
CA LEU A 62 2.41 2.66 -6.04
C LEU A 62 2.67 3.04 -7.50
N ASP A 63 2.07 2.33 -8.46
CA ASP A 63 2.17 2.63 -9.88
C ASP A 63 1.19 3.73 -10.36
N MET A 64 0.08 3.93 -9.65
CA MET A 64 -0.88 5.00 -9.93
C MET A 64 -0.31 6.41 -9.66
N THR A 65 -0.91 7.44 -10.26
CA THR A 65 -0.66 8.85 -9.86
C THR A 65 -1.48 9.25 -8.63
N ASP A 66 -1.15 10.38 -8.00
CA ASP A 66 -1.87 10.85 -6.80
C ASP A 66 -3.38 11.08 -7.09
N ASP A 67 -3.72 11.64 -8.25
CA ASP A 67 -5.12 11.79 -8.70
C ASP A 67 -5.82 10.44 -8.90
N GLN A 68 -5.14 9.46 -9.48
CA GLN A 68 -5.68 8.12 -9.69
C GLN A 68 -5.91 7.37 -8.39
N VAL A 69 -5.01 7.53 -7.42
CA VAL A 69 -5.19 6.97 -6.07
C VAL A 69 -6.45 7.57 -5.44
N CYS A 70 -6.63 8.90 -5.47
CA CYS A 70 -7.86 9.52 -4.96
C CYS A 70 -9.11 8.99 -5.63
N ALA A 71 -9.17 9.03 -6.96
CA ALA A 71 -10.31 8.52 -7.70
C ALA A 71 -10.59 7.03 -7.41
N THR A 72 -9.56 6.25 -7.10
CA THR A 72 -9.69 4.83 -6.75
C THR A 72 -10.26 4.68 -5.34
N VAL A 73 -9.70 5.34 -4.34
CA VAL A 73 -10.17 5.19 -2.94
C VAL A 73 -11.52 5.88 -2.69
N GLU A 74 -11.83 6.96 -3.40
CA GLU A 74 -13.14 7.62 -3.34
C GLU A 74 -14.26 6.71 -3.85
N LYS A 75 -13.99 5.84 -4.84
CA LYS A 75 -14.96 4.82 -5.29
C LYS A 75 -15.31 3.81 -4.19
N PHE A 76 -14.41 3.61 -3.23
CA PHE A 76 -14.63 2.76 -2.06
C PHE A 76 -15.14 3.56 -0.83
N GLY A 77 -15.50 4.83 -1.00
CA GLY A 77 -16.07 5.67 0.06
C GLY A 77 -15.05 6.45 0.90
N ALA A 78 -13.78 6.51 0.47
CA ALA A 78 -12.79 7.36 1.13
C ALA A 78 -13.13 8.84 0.94
N ASN A 79 -12.85 9.65 1.96
CA ASN A 79 -12.96 11.10 1.87
C ASN A 79 -11.64 11.75 1.42
N SER A 80 -11.68 13.05 1.12
CA SER A 80 -10.50 13.78 0.64
C SER A 80 -9.35 13.82 1.65
N GLU A 81 -9.64 13.77 2.96
CA GLU A 81 -8.61 13.74 4.00
C GLU A 81 -7.89 12.38 4.06
N GLU A 82 -8.67 11.29 3.95
CA GLU A 82 -8.20 9.92 3.81
C GLU A 82 -7.33 9.79 2.56
N CYS A 83 -7.77 10.34 1.42
CA CYS A 83 -6.95 10.35 0.21
C CYS A 83 -5.65 11.15 0.40
N ALA A 84 -5.71 12.37 0.95
CA ALA A 84 -4.52 13.19 1.14
C ALA A 84 -3.49 12.51 2.05
N ARG A 85 -3.95 11.84 3.12
CA ARG A 85 -3.10 11.05 4.01
C ARG A 85 -2.47 9.85 3.29
N LEU A 86 -3.27 9.12 2.51
CA LEU A 86 -2.80 7.99 1.73
C LEU A 86 -1.77 8.41 0.68
N ASN A 87 -2.05 9.45 -0.10
CA ASN A 87 -1.15 9.99 -1.12
C ASN A 87 0.16 10.49 -0.52
N ALA A 88 0.12 11.22 0.60
CA ALA A 88 1.34 11.66 1.28
C ALA A 88 2.19 10.45 1.74
N SER A 89 1.54 9.38 2.20
CA SER A 89 2.22 8.15 2.61
C SER A 89 2.81 7.38 1.42
N LEU A 90 2.05 7.23 0.33
CA LEU A 90 2.47 6.57 -0.90
C LEU A 90 3.60 7.33 -1.59
N SER A 91 3.54 8.65 -1.67
CA SER A 91 4.60 9.48 -2.24
C SER A 91 5.93 9.30 -1.49
N CYS A 92 5.88 9.23 -0.15
CA CYS A 92 7.03 8.89 0.67
C CYS A 92 7.54 7.46 0.42
N LEU A 93 6.63 6.49 0.25
CA LEU A 93 6.98 5.11 -0.07
C LEU A 93 7.60 4.97 -1.46
N ARG A 94 7.06 5.65 -2.49
CA ARG A 94 7.59 5.68 -3.87
C ARG A 94 9.02 6.21 -3.91
N SER A 95 9.31 7.27 -3.15
CA SER A 95 10.67 7.84 -3.07
C SER A 95 11.68 6.82 -2.53
N VAL A 96 11.32 6.09 -1.47
CA VAL A 96 12.18 5.05 -0.90
C VAL A 96 12.26 3.81 -1.79
N HIS A 97 11.15 3.46 -2.46
CA HIS A 97 11.10 2.34 -3.41
C HIS A 97 11.99 2.58 -4.64
N LYS A 98 11.97 3.79 -5.21
CA LYS A 98 12.85 4.18 -6.35
C LYS A 98 14.32 4.38 -5.94
N SER A 99 14.59 4.75 -4.69
CA SER A 99 15.98 4.96 -4.21
C SER A 99 16.65 3.67 -3.72
N GLY A 100 15.97 2.53 -3.77
CA GLY A 100 16.44 1.23 -3.30
C GLY A 100 16.90 0.27 -4.41
N GLU A 101 17.03 0.75 -5.65
CA GLU A 101 17.65 0.04 -6.78
C GLU A 101 19.17 0.17 -6.78
#